data_AF-A0A226EX39-F1
#
_entry.id   AF-A0A226EX39-F1
#
_cell.length_a   1.000
_cell.length_b   1.000
_cell.length_c   1.000
_cell.angle_alpha   90.00
_cell.angle_beta   90.00
_cell.angle_gamma   90.00
#
_symmetry.space_group_name_H-M   'P 1'
#
loop_
_entity.id
_entity.type
_entity.pdbx_description
1 polymer ?
#
loop_
_entity_poly.entity_id
_entity_poly.type
_entity_poly.pdbx_seq_one_letter_code
_entity_poly.pdbx_strand_id
1 'polypeptide(L)'
;MFTISAQVRPQPSHVDNPFWNKVKSPISPEMIEATEAVRNKVMGFNQAAASFGFHKGSFHRTLKEQGIVSKYKQGRQQLPDSPAMAAAIESVRKGEKKAYTASQVYGVPYTTLRRRLADAGVVRKPE
;
A
#
# COMPACT_ATOMS: atom_id res chain seq x y z
N MET A 1 -32.67 -46.05 -18.38
CA MET A 1 -31.61 -45.10 -17.99
C MET A 1 -31.95 -43.75 -18.58
N PHE A 2 -32.32 -42.76 -17.78
CA PHE A 2 -32.69 -41.42 -18.26
C PHE A 2 -31.46 -40.52 -18.29
N THR A 3 -31.04 -40.10 -19.48
CA THR A 3 -29.93 -39.18 -19.68
C THR A 3 -30.41 -37.75 -19.46
N ILE A 4 -30.02 -37.14 -18.34
CA ILE A 4 -30.29 -35.73 -18.05
C ILE A 4 -29.26 -34.89 -18.82
N SER A 5 -29.62 -34.44 -20.03
CA SER A 5 -28.84 -33.43 -20.74
C SER A 5 -28.98 -32.09 -20.03
N ALA A 6 -27.97 -31.69 -19.27
CA ALA A 6 -27.88 -30.36 -18.68
C ALA A 6 -27.68 -29.31 -19.78
N GLN A 7 -28.76 -28.61 -20.14
CA GLN A 7 -28.68 -27.47 -21.05
C GLN A 7 -27.88 -26.35 -20.37
N VAL A 8 -26.64 -26.11 -20.81
CA VAL A 8 -25.84 -24.98 -20.35
C VAL A 8 -26.54 -23.70 -20.82
N ARG A 9 -27.08 -22.92 -19.89
CA ARG A 9 -27.66 -21.61 -20.22
C ARG A 9 -26.54 -20.70 -20.74
N PRO A 10 -26.67 -20.10 -21.94
CA PRO A 10 -25.65 -19.18 -22.44
C PRO A 10 -25.53 -17.99 -21.49
N GLN A 11 -24.29 -17.64 -21.14
CA GLN A 11 -24.02 -16.45 -20.34
C GLN A 11 -24.42 -15.20 -21.14
N PRO A 12 -25.10 -14.21 -20.53
CA PRO A 12 -25.46 -12.98 -21.22
C PRO A 12 -24.22 -12.28 -21.78
N SER A 13 -24.34 -11.76 -23.00
CA SER A 13 -23.24 -11.08 -23.70
C SER A 13 -22.77 -9.86 -22.87
N HIS A 14 -21.46 -9.57 -22.91
CA HIS A 14 -20.85 -8.47 -22.16
C HIS A 14 -21.43 -7.08 -22.53
N VAL A 15 -22.12 -6.97 -23.66
CA VAL A 15 -22.63 -5.73 -24.23
C VAL A 15 -23.98 -5.32 -23.63
N ASP A 16 -24.77 -6.27 -23.13
CA ASP A 16 -26.14 -6.03 -22.65
C ASP A 16 -26.24 -5.82 -21.14
N ASN A 17 -25.11 -5.83 -20.42
CA ASN A 17 -25.11 -5.82 -18.98
C ASN A 17 -24.89 -4.39 -18.42
N PRO A 18 -25.94 -3.73 -17.91
CA PRO A 18 -25.91 -2.32 -17.49
C PRO A 18 -24.98 -2.06 -16.29
N PHE A 19 -24.55 -3.10 -15.57
CA PHE A 19 -23.62 -2.97 -14.45
C PHE A 19 -22.16 -2.71 -14.88
N TRP A 20 -21.80 -3.05 -16.12
CA TRP A 20 -20.43 -2.88 -16.65
C TRP A 20 -20.22 -1.52 -17.29
N ASN A 21 -21.30 -0.86 -17.74
CA ASN A 21 -21.22 0.47 -18.32
C ASN A 21 -21.41 1.56 -17.26
N LYS A 22 -20.56 1.55 -16.23
CA LYS A 22 -20.53 2.66 -15.25
C LYS A 22 -19.89 3.88 -15.92
N VAL A 23 -20.74 4.73 -16.50
CA VAL A 23 -20.35 6.05 -16.98
C VAL A 23 -19.75 6.81 -15.79
N LYS A 24 -18.51 7.28 -15.95
CA LYS A 24 -17.85 8.06 -14.92
C LYS A 24 -18.60 9.38 -14.75
N SER A 25 -19.21 9.58 -13.58
CA SER A 25 -19.86 10.86 -13.29
C SER A 25 -18.86 12.00 -13.40
N PRO A 26 -19.27 13.15 -13.97
CA PRO A 26 -18.42 14.34 -13.98
C PRO A 26 -18.01 14.70 -12.56
N ILE A 27 -16.75 15.13 -12.39
CA ILE A 27 -16.21 15.53 -11.10
C ILE A 27 -16.96 16.80 -10.65
N SER A 28 -17.51 16.79 -9.44
CA SER A 28 -18.18 17.98 -8.90
C SER A 28 -17.20 19.13 -8.70
N PRO A 29 -17.64 20.39 -8.88
CA PRO A 29 -16.78 21.57 -8.69
C PRO A 29 -16.17 21.63 -7.28
N GLU A 30 -16.95 21.27 -6.26
CA GLU A 30 -16.48 21.17 -4.86
C GLU A 30 -15.35 20.13 -4.70
N MET A 31 -15.40 19.02 -5.46
CA MET A 31 -14.36 18.01 -5.40
C MET A 31 -13.07 18.51 -6.06
N ILE A 32 -13.16 19.35 -7.09
CA ILE A 32 -12.00 20.01 -7.69
C ILE A 32 -11.35 20.94 -6.66
N GLU A 33 -12.12 21.82 -6.03
CA GLU A 33 -11.63 22.74 -4.99
C GLU A 33 -10.94 21.98 -3.84
N ALA A 34 -11.55 20.91 -3.34
CA ALA A 34 -10.96 20.08 -2.30
C ALA A 34 -9.65 19.40 -2.78
N THR A 35 -9.58 18.96 -4.04
CA THR A 35 -8.32 18.40 -4.57
C THR A 35 -7.21 19.45 -4.67
N GLU A 36 -7.53 20.69 -5.04
CA GLU A 36 -6.56 21.79 -5.10
C GLU A 36 -6.06 22.16 -3.70
N ALA A 37 -6.96 22.22 -2.71
CA ALA A 37 -6.58 22.47 -1.33
C ALA A 37 -5.62 21.38 -0.77
N VAL A 38 -5.87 20.11 -1.12
CA VAL A 38 -4.96 18.99 -0.77
C VAL A 38 -3.64 19.08 -1.54
N ARG A 39 -3.66 19.45 -2.82
CA ARG A 39 -2.46 19.63 -3.65
C ARG A 39 -1.55 20.72 -3.11
N ASN A 40 -2.14 21.85 -2.71
CA ASN A 40 -1.45 22.99 -2.10
C ASN A 40 -1.08 22.75 -0.63
N LYS A 41 -1.42 21.58 -0.06
CA LYS A 41 -1.20 21.20 1.35
C LYS A 41 -1.85 22.16 2.34
N VAL A 42 -2.91 22.85 1.93
CA VAL A 42 -3.72 23.72 2.82
C VAL A 42 -4.47 22.86 3.85
N MET A 43 -4.96 21.69 3.42
CA MET A 43 -5.64 20.73 4.29
C MET A 43 -5.27 19.28 3.93
N GLY A 44 -5.33 18.39 4.92
CA GLY A 44 -5.05 16.96 4.73
C GLY A 44 -6.23 16.21 4.09
N PHE A 45 -5.94 15.07 3.45
CA PHE A 45 -6.95 14.21 2.82
C PHE A 45 -8.17 13.90 3.71
N ASN A 46 -7.93 13.46 4.95
CA ASN A 46 -9.00 13.12 5.88
C ASN A 46 -9.84 14.34 6.29
N GLN A 47 -9.21 15.51 6.42
CA GLN A 47 -9.86 16.75 6.80
C GLN A 47 -10.72 17.30 5.66
N ALA A 48 -10.18 17.30 4.43
CA ALA A 48 -10.92 17.68 3.22
C ALA A 48 -12.14 16.77 3.02
N ALA A 49 -11.97 15.46 3.10
CA ALA A 49 -13.09 14.52 2.95
C ALA A 49 -14.20 14.76 3.99
N ALA A 50 -13.86 15.08 5.24
CA ALA A 50 -14.83 15.39 6.28
C ALA A 50 -15.51 16.75 6.07
N SER A 51 -14.75 17.78 5.69
CA SER A 51 -15.25 19.15 5.55
C SER A 51 -16.23 19.30 4.38
N PHE A 52 -15.94 18.64 3.26
CA PHE A 52 -16.78 18.65 2.06
C PHE A 52 -17.78 17.47 2.01
N GLY A 53 -17.83 16.63 3.04
CA GLY A 53 -18.77 15.50 3.12
C GLY A 53 -18.53 14.39 2.09
N PHE A 54 -17.33 14.28 1.52
CA PHE A 54 -17.03 13.28 0.50
C PHE A 54 -16.74 11.90 1.07
N HIS A 55 -17.24 10.87 0.38
CA HIS A 55 -16.81 9.51 0.65
C HIS A 55 -15.30 9.34 0.35
N LYS A 56 -14.53 8.88 1.35
CA LYS A 56 -13.06 8.75 1.27
C LYS A 56 -12.58 7.95 0.06
N GLY A 57 -13.24 6.85 -0.28
CA GLY A 57 -12.86 6.01 -1.42
C GLY A 57 -13.00 6.72 -2.77
N SER A 58 -14.05 7.54 -2.92
CA SER A 58 -14.31 8.32 -4.13
C SER A 58 -13.28 9.45 -4.25
N PHE A 59 -13.11 10.22 -3.17
CA PHE A 59 -12.15 11.32 -3.14
C PHE A 59 -10.70 10.85 -3.34
N HIS A 60 -10.32 9.72 -2.75
CA HIS A 60 -9.00 9.10 -2.96
C HIS A 60 -8.80 8.65 -4.41
N ARG A 61 -9.82 8.08 -5.05
CA ARG A 61 -9.77 7.72 -6.48
C ARG A 61 -9.52 8.97 -7.33
N THR A 62 -10.26 10.05 -7.08
CA THR A 62 -10.07 11.32 -7.79
C THR A 62 -8.67 11.87 -7.61
N LEU A 63 -8.15 11.93 -6.38
CA LEU A 63 -6.78 12.38 -6.11
C LEU A 63 -5.71 11.50 -6.78
N LYS A 64 -5.95 10.19 -6.87
CA LYS A 64 -5.06 9.25 -7.56
C LYS A 64 -5.08 9.46 -9.07
N GLU A 65 -6.25 9.66 -9.66
CA GLU A 65 -6.41 9.98 -11.09
C GLU A 65 -5.76 11.33 -11.46
N GLN A 66 -5.80 12.30 -10.55
CA GLN A 66 -5.11 13.60 -10.67
C GLN A 66 -3.61 13.54 -10.34
N GLY A 67 -3.07 12.38 -9.95
CA GLY A 67 -1.65 12.20 -9.60
C GLY A 67 -1.21 12.88 -8.31
N ILE A 68 -2.14 13.40 -7.50
CA ILE A 68 -1.88 14.12 -6.24
C ILE A 68 -1.52 13.12 -5.13
N VAL A 69 -2.17 11.96 -5.12
CA VAL A 69 -1.81 10.85 -4.22
C VAL A 69 -0.94 9.86 -4.98
N SER A 70 0.30 9.70 -4.51
CA SER A 70 1.21 8.67 -5.01
C SER A 70 0.62 7.28 -4.75
N LYS A 71 0.72 6.40 -5.74
CA LYS A 71 0.39 4.95 -5.68
C LYS A 71 1.07 4.25 -4.49
N TYR A 72 2.12 4.85 -3.92
CA TYR A 72 2.98 4.31 -2.87
C TYR A 72 3.01 5.17 -1.60
N LYS A 73 1.88 5.76 -1.20
CA LYS A 73 1.78 6.50 0.08
C LYS A 73 1.08 5.70 1.18
N GLN A 74 1.62 4.53 1.46
CA GLN A 74 1.82 4.11 2.84
C GLN A 74 3.26 3.64 2.92
N GLY A 75 4.13 4.60 3.24
CA GLY A 75 5.51 4.28 3.61
C GLY A 75 5.43 3.15 4.63
N ARG A 76 6.18 2.07 4.35
CA ARG A 76 6.55 1.08 5.36
C ARG A 76 6.73 1.84 6.65
N GLN A 77 5.99 1.49 7.70
CA GLN A 77 6.24 2.05 9.02
C GLN A 77 7.74 1.90 9.25
N GLN A 78 8.48 3.02 9.18
CA GLN A 78 9.89 2.98 9.45
C GLN A 78 9.90 2.74 10.95
N LEU A 79 10.15 1.49 11.37
CA LEU A 79 10.50 1.26 12.75
C LEU A 79 11.63 2.25 13.03
N PRO A 80 11.51 3.04 14.11
CA PRO A 80 12.50 4.07 14.42
C PRO A 80 13.89 3.43 14.32
N ASP A 81 14.83 4.12 13.67
CA ASP A 81 16.22 3.71 13.63
C ASP A 81 16.76 3.77 15.06
N SER A 82 16.48 2.71 15.80
CA SER A 82 16.97 2.52 17.15
C SER A 82 18.47 2.27 17.07
N PRO A 83 19.28 2.87 17.97
CA PRO A 83 20.71 2.62 18.02
C PRO A 83 21.02 1.11 18.16
N ALA A 84 20.15 0.34 18.82
CA ALA A 84 20.27 -1.12 18.91
C ALA A 84 20.15 -1.82 17.54
N MET A 85 19.30 -1.28 16.66
CA MET A 85 19.13 -1.80 15.30
C MET A 85 20.37 -1.55 14.43
N ALA A 86 20.97 -0.36 14.54
CA ALA A 86 22.21 -0.04 13.86
C ALA A 86 23.37 -0.93 14.34
N ALA A 87 23.53 -1.08 15.66
CA ALA A 87 24.54 -1.96 16.25
C ALA A 87 24.37 -3.43 15.83
N ALA A 88 23.13 -3.92 15.76
CA ALA A 88 22.85 -5.27 15.26
C ALA A 88 23.28 -5.46 13.81
N ILE A 89 22.97 -4.49 12.94
CA ILE A 89 23.38 -4.53 11.52
C ILE A 89 24.90 -4.52 11.40
N GLU A 90 25.60 -3.68 12.15
CA GLU A 90 27.07 -3.62 12.12
C GLU A 90 27.72 -4.92 12.58
N SER A 91 27.22 -5.54 13.66
CA SER A 91 27.76 -6.82 14.15
C SER A 91 27.67 -7.94 13.10
N VAL A 92 26.58 -7.95 12.32
CA VAL A 92 26.36 -8.92 11.25
C VAL A 92 27.23 -8.59 10.03
N ARG A 93 27.40 -7.29 9.71
CA ARG A 93 28.27 -6.83 8.62
C ARG A 93 29.75 -7.14 8.87
N LYS A 94 30.23 -6.97 10.11
CA LYS A 94 31.58 -7.37 10.53
C LYS A 94 31.76 -8.89 10.59
N GLY A 95 30.65 -9.62 10.60
CA GLY A 95 30.64 -11.08 10.64
C GLY A 95 30.80 -11.68 12.02
N GLU A 96 30.75 -10.85 13.07
CA GLU A 96 30.88 -11.23 14.49
C GLU A 96 29.72 -12.12 14.95
N LYS A 97 28.50 -11.86 14.44
CA LYS A 97 27.28 -12.60 14.80
C LYS A 97 26.44 -12.93 13.58
N LYS A 98 25.71 -14.06 13.62
CA LYS A 98 24.65 -14.37 12.65
C LYS A 98 23.43 -13.48 12.92
N ALA A 99 22.62 -13.22 11.89
CA ALA A 99 21.44 -12.36 11.99
C ALA A 99 20.47 -12.79 13.11
N TYR A 100 20.26 -14.10 13.29
CA TYR A 100 19.41 -14.63 14.36
C TYR A 100 20.00 -14.32 15.74
N THR A 101 21.28 -14.61 15.97
CA THR A 101 21.96 -14.33 17.23
C THR A 101 22.00 -12.82 17.54
N ALA A 102 22.24 -11.97 16.54
CA ALA A 102 22.20 -10.51 16.71
C ALA A 102 20.79 -10.04 17.14
N SER A 103 19.72 -10.62 16.58
CA SER A 103 18.35 -10.26 16.97
C SER A 103 18.08 -10.48 18.47
N GLN A 104 18.57 -11.59 19.01
CA GLN A 104 18.44 -11.93 20.43
C GLN A 104 19.29 -11.01 21.33
N VAL A 105 20.55 -10.76 20.95
CA VAL A 105 21.49 -9.97 21.77
C VAL A 105 21.09 -8.49 21.85
N TYR A 106 20.68 -7.91 20.72
CA TYR A 106 20.31 -6.49 20.66
C TYR A 106 18.82 -6.24 20.93
N GLY A 107 18.04 -7.30 21.21
CA GLY A 107 16.60 -7.18 21.50
C GLY A 107 15.78 -6.63 20.33
N VAL A 108 16.24 -6.85 19.09
CA VAL A 108 15.57 -6.34 17.88
C VAL A 108 14.80 -7.45 17.16
N PRO A 109 13.63 -7.16 16.57
CA PRO A 109 12.88 -8.19 15.85
C PRO A 109 13.66 -8.77 14.65
N TYR A 110 13.79 -10.09 14.61
CA TYR A 110 14.58 -10.80 13.58
C TYR A 110 14.14 -10.48 12.14
N THR A 111 12.83 -10.47 11.88
CA THR A 111 12.29 -10.19 10.54
C THR A 111 12.63 -8.77 10.08
N THR A 112 12.56 -7.80 10.99
CA THR A 112 12.96 -6.42 10.73
C THR A 112 14.46 -6.32 10.49
N LEU A 113 15.27 -7.01 11.30
CA LEU A 113 16.73 -7.03 11.16
C LEU A 113 17.14 -7.58 9.81
N ARG A 114 16.57 -8.72 9.42
CA ARG A 114 16.80 -9.34 8.11
C ARG A 114 16.40 -8.42 6.95
N ARG A 115 15.27 -7.71 7.06
CA ARG A 115 14.85 -6.75 6.03
C ARG A 115 15.89 -5.63 5.87
N ARG A 116 16.34 -5.05 6.98
CA ARG A 116 17.36 -3.98 6.95
C ARG A 116 18.72 -4.48 6.45
N LEU A 117 19.10 -5.71 6.78
CA LEU A 117 20.31 -6.34 6.24
C LEU A 117 20.22 -6.53 4.72
N ALA A 118 19.06 -6.94 4.20
CA ALA A 118 18.82 -7.04 2.76
C ALA A 118 18.85 -5.65 2.09
N ASP A 119 18.18 -4.65 2.67
CA ASP A 119 18.21 -3.27 2.19
C ASP A 119 19.65 -2.69 2.21
N ALA A 120 20.48 -3.09 3.19
CA ALA A 120 21.88 -2.70 3.33
C ALA A 120 22.87 -3.55 2.47
N GLY A 121 22.38 -4.50 1.68
CA GLY A 121 23.22 -5.38 0.85
C GLY A 121 24.06 -6.40 1.64
N VAL A 122 23.80 -6.57 2.94
CA VAL A 122 24.46 -7.54 3.82
C VAL A 122 23.74 -8.89 3.68
N VAL A 123 23.80 -9.48 2.48
CA VAL A 123 23.29 -10.84 2.25
C VAL A 123 24.46 -11.80 2.45
N ARG A 124 24.60 -12.35 3.66
CA ARG A 124 25.41 -13.56 3.83
C ARG A 124 24.64 -14.73 3.20
N LYS A 125 25.22 -15.33 2.15
CA LYS A 125 24.82 -16.66 1.71
C LYS A 125 24.95 -17.62 2.89
N PRO A 126 24.00 -18.55 3.09
CA PRO A 126 24.24 -19.67 3.99
C PRO A 126 25.42 -20.46 3.42
N GLU A 127 26.48 -20.64 4.23
CA GLU A 127 27.41 -21.76 4.05
C GLU A 127 26.74 -23.06 4.48
#